data_AF-A0A963JUK7-F1
#
_entry.id   AF-A0A963JUK7-F1
#
_cell.length_a   1.000
_cell.length_b   1.000
_cell.length_c   1.000
_cell.angle_alpha   90.00
_cell.angle_beta   90.00
_cell.angle_gamma   90.00
#
_symmetry.space_group_name_H-M   'P 1'
#
loop_
_entity.id
_entity.type
_entity.pdbx_description
1 polymer ?
#
loop_
_entity_poly.entity_id
_entity_poly.type
_entity_poly.pdbx_seq_one_letter_code
_entity_poly.pdbx_strand_id
1 'polypeptide(L)'
;MSQRGNSDGDDRFRVRPGKPKQRGDTFIAQVLRQTSKAAGVTGGKRGMGGKVRGKTTGKAPGSRLGRGHTAASFTGQSLTAYSRRATVKVRLVYLQQASGKSTVQHLRYIGREGVDRQGEQGRAYGTITDEADTAAFEERGRGDRHQFRFIVSPEHADQLEDLRTYTRHLMQRMEADLGTRLDWVAVDHWNTDNPHTHVVLRGKDDTGKDLIISQEYITRGMRERAMELATEWLGPRTELEIQRTLAREVEQERWTSLDRTLQREAVEGLVKIERFNDPKLQRQRLLLVGRLQRLQRMGLATETQPGTCAVHAEAESTLRAMGERGDIIRTMQR
;
A
#
# COMPACT_ATOMS: atom_id res chain seq x y z
N MET A 1 -78.82 -9.65 8.89
CA MET A 1 -77.81 -8.85 8.15
C MET A 1 -77.74 -7.50 8.85
N SER A 2 -76.95 -7.32 9.90
CA SER A 2 -75.52 -6.92 9.91
C SER A 2 -75.20 -5.78 8.93
N GLN A 3 -75.13 -4.55 9.44
CA GLN A 3 -73.95 -3.68 9.29
C GLN A 3 -74.02 -2.52 10.30
N ARG A 4 -72.94 -2.40 11.09
CA ARG A 4 -72.68 -1.36 12.08
C ARG A 4 -72.25 -0.08 11.37
N GLY A 5 -72.89 1.05 11.66
CA GLY A 5 -72.35 2.38 11.41
C GLY A 5 -71.48 2.79 12.60
N ASN A 6 -70.16 2.87 12.40
CA ASN A 6 -69.22 3.39 13.38
C ASN A 6 -69.07 4.90 13.13
N SER A 7 -69.35 5.71 14.15
CA SER A 7 -69.15 7.15 14.15
C SER A 7 -67.66 7.48 14.32
N ASP A 8 -67.10 8.22 13.36
CA ASP A 8 -65.75 8.78 13.42
C ASP A 8 -65.66 9.83 14.55
N GLY A 9 -64.80 9.53 15.53
CA GLY A 9 -64.38 10.45 16.58
C GLY A 9 -63.28 11.37 16.06
N ASP A 10 -63.59 12.66 16.00
CA ASP A 10 -62.69 13.75 15.65
C ASP A 10 -61.80 14.08 16.87
N ASP A 11 -60.66 13.39 17.01
CA ASP A 11 -59.61 13.72 17.98
C ASP A 11 -58.31 14.11 17.25
N ARG A 12 -58.25 15.38 16.85
CA ARG A 12 -57.14 15.99 16.10
C ARG A 12 -55.89 16.15 16.97
N PHE A 13 -54.99 15.17 16.88
CA PHE A 13 -53.63 15.24 17.41
C PHE A 13 -52.82 16.39 16.76
N ARG A 14 -52.60 17.49 17.49
CA ARG A 14 -51.72 18.60 17.07
C ARG A 14 -50.36 18.50 17.77
N VAL A 15 -49.34 18.07 17.02
CA VAL A 15 -47.94 18.15 17.45
C VAL A 15 -47.49 19.61 17.46
N ARG A 16 -46.97 20.09 18.60
CA ARG A 16 -46.23 21.37 18.70
C ARG A 16 -44.74 21.07 18.85
N PRO A 17 -43.92 21.17 17.78
CA PRO A 17 -42.48 21.02 17.91
C PRO A 17 -41.90 22.21 18.68
N GLY A 18 -41.16 21.95 19.77
CA GLY A 18 -40.40 22.97 20.47
C GLY A 18 -39.18 23.46 19.66
N LYS A 19 -38.67 24.66 20.00
CA LYS A 19 -37.45 25.22 19.38
C LYS A 19 -36.25 24.26 19.58
N PRO A 20 -35.45 23.96 18.54
CA PRO A 20 -34.28 23.10 18.66
C PRO A 20 -33.25 23.70 19.62
N LYS A 21 -32.99 23.05 20.76
CA LYS A 21 -31.85 23.32 21.64
C LYS A 21 -30.71 22.38 21.26
N GLN A 22 -29.92 22.77 20.28
CA GLN A 22 -28.48 22.49 20.10
C GLN A 22 -28.09 22.89 18.67
N ARG A 23 -27.47 24.08 18.51
CA ARG A 23 -26.66 24.39 17.32
C ARG A 23 -25.30 23.71 17.50
N GLY A 24 -25.26 22.43 17.21
CA GLY A 24 -24.03 21.68 16.94
C GLY A 24 -23.80 21.62 15.44
N ASP A 25 -22.52 21.60 15.04
CA ASP A 25 -22.04 21.51 13.66
C ASP A 25 -22.86 20.55 12.78
N THR A 26 -23.16 20.95 11.54
CA THR A 26 -23.84 20.08 10.56
C THR A 26 -23.09 18.75 10.41
N PHE A 27 -23.79 17.68 10.08
CA PHE A 27 -23.20 16.35 9.84
C PHE A 27 -21.99 16.42 8.87
N ILE A 28 -22.04 17.32 7.88
CA ILE A 28 -20.95 17.62 6.95
C ILE A 28 -19.74 18.24 7.66
N ALA A 29 -19.95 19.15 8.61
CA ALA A 29 -18.88 19.73 9.43
C ALA A 29 -18.28 18.71 10.43
N GLN A 30 -19.06 17.76 10.95
CA GLN A 30 -18.53 16.63 11.73
C GLN A 30 -17.66 15.69 10.89
N VAL A 31 -18.06 15.40 9.64
CA VAL A 31 -17.28 14.58 8.71
C VAL A 31 -15.99 15.30 8.30
N LEU A 32 -16.04 16.59 8.00
CA LEU A 32 -14.86 17.41 7.70
C LEU A 32 -13.89 17.53 8.89
N ARG A 33 -14.41 17.61 10.12
CA ARG A 33 -13.57 17.65 11.33
C ARG A 33 -12.88 16.31 11.62
N GLN A 34 -13.50 15.19 11.24
CA GLN A 34 -12.90 13.86 11.33
C GLN A 34 -11.86 13.61 10.22
N THR A 35 -12.07 14.13 9.00
CA THR A 35 -11.05 14.06 7.93
C THR A 35 -9.86 14.98 8.21
N SER A 36 -10.09 16.14 8.82
CA SER A 36 -9.03 17.06 9.27
C SER A 36 -8.18 16.47 10.42
N LYS A 37 -8.80 15.69 11.32
CA LYS A 37 -8.08 14.94 12.36
C LYS A 37 -7.30 13.74 11.80
N ALA A 38 -7.69 13.19 10.66
CA ALA A 38 -6.97 12.10 9.99
C ALA A 38 -5.82 12.60 9.09
N ALA A 39 -5.83 13.87 8.67
CA ALA A 39 -4.74 14.49 7.91
C ALA A 39 -3.60 15.04 8.79
N GLY A 40 -3.79 15.12 10.11
CA GLY A 40 -2.83 15.72 11.05
C GLY A 40 -2.18 14.78 12.07
N VAL A 41 -2.35 13.46 11.96
CA VAL A 41 -1.78 12.51 12.95
C VAL A 41 -1.22 11.25 12.25
N THR A 42 -0.09 11.39 11.57
CA THR A 42 0.83 10.27 11.35
C THR A 42 1.74 10.14 12.58
N GLY A 43 1.17 9.66 13.68
CA GLY A 43 1.90 9.48 14.93
C GLY A 43 0.97 9.32 16.12
N GLY A 44 0.55 8.08 16.42
CA GLY A 44 -0.36 7.87 17.55
C GLY A 44 -0.78 6.42 17.81
N LYS A 45 0.09 5.70 18.54
CA LYS A 45 -0.21 4.64 19.53
C LYS A 45 -1.21 3.54 19.14
N ARG A 46 -0.70 2.33 18.93
CA ARG A 46 -1.35 1.09 19.37
C ARG A 46 -0.45 0.37 20.36
N GLY A 47 -0.65 0.66 21.63
CA GLY A 47 -0.15 -0.15 22.73
C GLY A 47 -0.94 -1.46 22.79
N MET A 48 -0.23 -2.56 22.93
CA MET A 48 -0.76 -3.90 23.18
C MET A 48 -0.39 -4.26 24.62
N GLY A 49 -1.40 -4.53 25.45
CA GLY A 49 -1.23 -5.06 26.80
C GLY A 49 -2.58 -5.26 27.47
N GLY A 50 -3.05 -6.50 27.53
CA GLY A 50 -4.22 -6.89 28.34
C GLY A 50 -5.15 -7.90 27.68
N LYS A 51 -5.05 -9.17 28.08
CA LYS A 51 -6.03 -10.23 27.80
C LYS A 51 -7.44 -9.81 28.26
N VAL A 52 -8.38 -9.64 27.33
CA VAL A 52 -9.82 -9.77 27.60
C VAL A 52 -10.51 -10.42 26.40
N ARG A 53 -11.35 -11.42 26.69
CA ARG A 53 -12.20 -12.21 25.79
C ARG A 53 -12.90 -11.40 24.70
N GLY A 54 -12.93 -11.97 23.50
CA GLY A 54 -13.99 -11.80 22.49
C GLY A 54 -14.28 -10.36 22.06
N LYS A 55 -13.48 -9.82 21.13
CA LYS A 55 -13.89 -8.68 20.31
C LYS A 55 -13.29 -8.82 18.92
N THR A 56 -14.17 -8.99 17.93
CA THR A 56 -13.82 -8.90 16.52
C THR A 56 -13.01 -7.63 16.29
N THR A 57 -11.85 -7.76 15.66
CA THR A 57 -11.02 -6.65 15.25
C THR A 57 -11.83 -5.81 14.27
N GLY A 58 -12.44 -4.72 14.76
CA GLY A 58 -13.19 -3.78 13.95
C GLY A 58 -12.27 -3.22 12.87
N LYS A 59 -12.39 -3.75 11.65
CA LYS A 59 -11.78 -3.17 10.45
C LYS A 59 -12.18 -1.68 10.41
N ALA A 60 -11.23 -0.81 10.06
CA ALA A 60 -11.47 0.64 10.02
C ALA A 60 -12.75 0.95 9.21
N PRO A 61 -13.60 1.88 9.66
CA PRO A 61 -14.82 2.24 8.93
C PRO A 61 -14.42 2.71 7.52
N GLY A 62 -14.83 1.93 6.50
CA GLY A 62 -14.51 2.20 5.10
C GLY A 62 -13.57 1.20 4.42
N SER A 63 -12.94 0.26 5.14
CA SER A 63 -12.05 -0.73 4.51
C SER A 63 -12.77 -1.67 3.52
N ARG A 64 -14.10 -1.76 3.63
CA ARG A 64 -14.99 -2.58 2.80
C ARG A 64 -15.67 -1.80 1.68
N LEU A 65 -15.47 -0.49 1.61
CA LEU A 65 -16.05 0.36 0.57
C LEU A 65 -15.18 0.30 -0.68
N GLY A 66 -15.79 0.14 -1.84
CA GLY A 66 -15.12 0.12 -3.14
C GLY A 66 -14.91 -1.28 -3.72
N ARG A 67 -14.57 -1.29 -5.01
CA ARG A 67 -14.26 -2.48 -5.81
C ARG A 67 -13.01 -3.19 -5.28
N GLY A 68 -12.93 -4.49 -5.53
CA GLY A 68 -11.82 -5.34 -5.09
C GLY A 68 -11.81 -5.71 -3.61
N HIS A 69 -12.81 -5.30 -2.80
CA HIS A 69 -12.84 -5.68 -1.38
C HIS A 69 -12.88 -7.20 -1.19
N THR A 70 -13.77 -7.88 -1.93
CA THR A 70 -13.87 -9.34 -1.90
C THR A 70 -12.59 -9.96 -2.43
N ALA A 71 -12.11 -9.53 -3.60
CA ALA A 71 -10.88 -10.02 -4.21
C ALA A 71 -9.67 -9.91 -3.27
N ALA A 72 -9.52 -8.80 -2.53
CA ALA A 72 -8.45 -8.61 -1.56
C ALA A 72 -8.43 -9.67 -0.45
N SER A 73 -9.55 -10.32 -0.16
CA SER A 73 -9.58 -11.43 0.82
C SER A 73 -9.03 -12.75 0.24
N PHE A 74 -8.94 -12.86 -1.08
CA PHE A 74 -8.41 -14.02 -1.81
C PHE A 74 -7.04 -13.80 -2.42
N THR A 75 -6.59 -12.54 -2.54
CA THR A 75 -5.20 -12.25 -2.92
C THR A 75 -4.24 -12.79 -1.86
N GLY A 76 -3.09 -13.26 -2.32
CA GLY A 76 -2.01 -13.74 -1.47
C GLY A 76 -2.15 -15.17 -0.97
N GLN A 77 -3.24 -15.88 -1.29
CA GLN A 77 -3.45 -17.26 -0.82
C GLN A 77 -2.43 -18.26 -1.35
N SER A 78 -1.88 -18.01 -2.56
CA SER A 78 -0.81 -18.83 -3.15
C SER A 78 0.59 -18.39 -2.72
N LEU A 79 0.72 -17.29 -1.96
CA LEU A 79 2.02 -16.77 -1.55
C LEU A 79 2.61 -17.61 -0.42
N THR A 80 3.89 -17.94 -0.57
CA THR A 80 4.69 -18.67 0.40
C THR A 80 5.93 -17.87 0.78
N ALA A 81 6.74 -18.40 1.71
CA ALA A 81 8.05 -17.81 2.03
C ALA A 81 8.99 -17.74 0.81
N TYR A 82 8.78 -18.61 -0.18
CA TYR A 82 9.57 -18.68 -1.41
C TYR A 82 8.98 -17.84 -2.55
N SER A 83 7.77 -17.29 -2.44
CA SER A 83 7.22 -16.43 -3.50
C SER A 83 8.08 -15.19 -3.73
N ARG A 84 8.18 -14.72 -4.97
CA ARG A 84 8.86 -13.47 -5.35
C ARG A 84 8.18 -12.29 -4.64
N ARG A 85 8.95 -11.27 -4.31
CA ARG A 85 8.43 -10.05 -3.67
C ARG A 85 8.09 -8.99 -4.72
N ALA A 86 7.29 -8.00 -4.33
CA ALA A 86 7.05 -6.81 -5.12
C ALA A 86 6.80 -5.62 -4.19
N THR A 87 7.20 -4.43 -4.65
CA THR A 87 6.85 -3.17 -4.03
C THR A 87 5.80 -2.48 -4.88
N VAL A 88 4.73 -2.03 -4.24
CA VAL A 88 3.71 -1.18 -4.86
C VAL A 88 3.51 0.04 -3.98
N LYS A 89 3.76 1.23 -4.53
CA LYS A 89 3.56 2.52 -3.87
C LYS A 89 2.44 3.27 -4.60
N VAL A 90 1.32 3.53 -3.92
CA VAL A 90 0.13 4.16 -4.52
C VAL A 90 -0.09 5.54 -3.94
N ARG A 91 -0.41 6.51 -4.81
CA ARG A 91 -0.83 7.87 -4.47
C ARG A 91 -2.17 8.15 -5.15
N LEU A 92 -3.14 8.59 -4.35
CA LEU A 92 -4.40 9.14 -4.84
C LEU A 92 -4.25 10.64 -5.04
N VAL A 93 -4.59 11.14 -6.23
CA VAL A 93 -4.54 12.56 -6.58
C VAL A 93 -5.94 13.06 -6.89
N TYR A 94 -6.47 13.98 -6.09
CA TYR A 94 -7.74 14.65 -6.38
C TYR A 94 -7.50 15.81 -7.35
N LEU A 95 -8.08 15.73 -8.55
CA LEU A 95 -7.75 16.67 -9.64
C LEU A 95 -8.27 18.08 -9.38
N GLN A 96 -9.40 18.23 -8.68
CA GLN A 96 -9.93 19.54 -8.29
C GLN A 96 -9.02 20.32 -7.33
N GLN A 97 -8.16 19.61 -6.57
CA GLN A 97 -7.22 20.21 -5.62
C GLN A 97 -5.81 20.33 -6.22
N ALA A 98 -5.57 19.70 -7.37
CA ALA A 98 -4.29 19.75 -8.06
C ALA A 98 -4.26 20.94 -9.03
N SER A 99 -3.06 21.38 -9.41
CA SER A 99 -2.94 22.33 -10.52
C SER A 99 -3.53 21.71 -11.79
N GLY A 100 -4.16 22.52 -12.65
CA GLY A 100 -4.73 22.06 -13.93
C GLY A 100 -3.68 21.44 -14.88
N LYS A 101 -2.39 21.56 -14.57
CA LYS A 101 -1.26 20.97 -15.31
C LYS A 101 -0.62 19.77 -14.58
N SER A 102 -1.12 19.36 -13.42
CA SER A 102 -0.52 18.31 -12.59
C SER A 102 -0.34 16.98 -13.32
N THR A 103 -1.33 16.58 -14.12
CA THR A 103 -1.29 15.34 -14.90
C THR A 103 -0.28 15.46 -16.04
N VAL A 104 -0.33 16.54 -16.82
CA VAL A 104 0.65 16.82 -17.89
C VAL A 104 2.08 16.82 -17.34
N GLN A 105 2.32 17.51 -16.22
CA GLN A 105 3.64 17.59 -15.60
C GLN A 105 4.13 16.21 -15.13
N HIS A 106 3.25 15.40 -14.54
CA HIS A 106 3.62 14.07 -14.10
C HIS A 106 3.90 13.12 -15.26
N LEU A 107 3.07 13.12 -16.31
CA LEU A 107 3.29 12.32 -17.52
C LEU A 107 4.61 12.69 -18.20
N ARG A 108 4.92 13.99 -18.30
CA ARG A 108 6.22 14.46 -18.80
C ARG A 108 7.38 14.01 -17.91
N TYR A 109 7.22 14.10 -16.60
CA TYR A 109 8.24 13.68 -15.64
C TYR A 109 8.56 12.19 -15.80
N ILE A 110 7.56 11.30 -15.77
CA ILE A 110 7.80 9.86 -15.88
C ILE A 110 8.30 9.46 -17.28
N GLY A 111 7.91 10.18 -18.35
CA GLY A 111 8.41 9.93 -19.71
C GLY A 111 9.80 10.51 -19.99
N ARG A 112 10.25 11.52 -19.22
CA ARG A 112 11.61 12.06 -19.33
C ARG A 112 12.61 11.22 -18.55
N GLU A 113 12.23 10.82 -17.33
CA GLU A 113 13.09 10.00 -16.48
C GLU A 113 13.05 8.52 -16.83
N GLY A 114 11.98 8.08 -17.50
CA GLY A 114 11.91 6.73 -18.02
C GLY A 114 12.98 6.55 -19.07
N VAL A 115 13.80 5.51 -18.88
CA VAL A 115 14.54 4.91 -19.98
C VAL A 115 14.08 3.48 -20.13
N ASP A 116 13.99 3.02 -21.37
CA ASP A 116 13.79 1.62 -21.66
C ASP A 116 15.07 0.81 -21.39
N ARG A 117 15.00 -0.49 -21.63
CA ARG A 117 16.12 -1.41 -21.39
C ARG A 117 17.34 -1.09 -22.26
N GLN A 118 17.14 -0.45 -23.42
CA GLN A 118 18.17 -0.07 -24.37
C GLN A 118 18.79 1.30 -24.04
N GLY A 119 18.25 2.02 -23.04
CA GLY A 119 18.68 3.35 -22.65
C GLY A 119 18.07 4.46 -23.49
N GLU A 120 17.08 4.15 -24.35
CA GLU A 120 16.30 5.17 -25.05
C GLU A 120 15.22 5.75 -24.14
N GLN A 121 14.67 6.90 -24.53
CA GLN A 121 13.63 7.57 -23.77
C GLN A 121 12.37 6.68 -23.65
N GLY A 122 11.93 6.46 -22.41
CA GLY A 122 10.78 5.63 -22.08
C GLY A 122 9.49 6.16 -22.70
N ARG A 123 8.93 5.40 -23.64
CA ARG A 123 7.64 5.71 -24.27
C ARG A 123 6.51 5.22 -23.38
N ALA A 124 5.49 6.06 -23.22
CA ALA A 124 4.28 5.65 -22.53
C ALA A 124 3.57 4.57 -23.32
N TYR A 125 3.07 3.55 -22.64
CA TYR A 125 2.24 2.50 -23.22
C TYR A 125 0.93 2.38 -22.45
N GLY A 126 -0.06 1.71 -23.03
CA GLY A 126 -1.33 1.42 -22.39
C GLY A 126 -1.72 -0.04 -22.52
N THR A 127 -3.01 -0.31 -22.34
CA THR A 127 -3.57 -1.67 -22.37
C THR A 127 -3.23 -2.44 -23.65
N ILE A 128 -3.32 -1.79 -24.80
CA ILE A 128 -3.11 -2.41 -26.12
C ILE A 128 -2.04 -1.72 -26.98
N THR A 129 -1.71 -0.46 -26.67
CA THR A 129 -0.74 0.32 -27.45
C THR A 129 0.61 0.36 -26.74
N ASP A 130 1.68 0.19 -27.52
CA ASP A 130 3.07 0.35 -27.08
C ASP A 130 3.52 1.81 -27.06
N GLU A 131 2.79 2.68 -27.77
CA GLU A 131 2.98 4.12 -27.80
C GLU A 131 1.63 4.81 -27.55
N ALA A 132 1.37 5.11 -26.28
CA ALA A 132 0.18 5.79 -25.84
C ALA A 132 0.29 7.30 -26.08
N ASP A 133 -0.74 7.86 -26.69
CA ASP A 133 -0.92 9.32 -26.75
C ASP A 133 -1.26 9.84 -25.35
N THR A 134 -0.24 10.37 -24.68
CA THR A 134 -0.36 10.96 -23.34
C THR A 134 -1.18 12.24 -23.31
N ALA A 135 -1.26 12.99 -24.42
CA ALA A 135 -2.08 14.19 -24.53
C ALA A 135 -3.56 13.80 -24.63
N ALA A 136 -3.89 12.84 -25.49
CA ALA A 136 -5.25 12.30 -25.58
C ALA A 136 -5.69 11.65 -24.25
N PHE A 137 -4.79 10.94 -23.56
CA PHE A 137 -5.08 10.39 -22.24
C PHE A 137 -5.39 11.48 -21.20
N GLU A 138 -4.60 12.56 -21.17
CA GLU A 138 -4.83 13.69 -20.27
C GLU A 138 -6.16 14.37 -20.56
N GLU A 139 -6.46 14.64 -21.83
CA GLU A 139 -7.71 15.28 -22.26
C GLU A 139 -8.92 14.50 -21.78
N ARG A 140 -8.94 13.17 -21.99
CA ARG A 140 -10.02 12.31 -21.49
C ARG A 140 -10.16 12.38 -19.96
N GLY A 141 -9.05 12.56 -19.25
CA GLY A 141 -8.99 12.57 -17.78
C GLY A 141 -9.28 13.90 -17.10
N ARG A 142 -9.43 15.03 -17.82
CA ARG A 142 -9.63 16.37 -17.22
C ARG A 142 -10.87 16.47 -16.32
N GLY A 143 -11.92 15.72 -16.65
CA GLY A 143 -13.17 15.67 -15.90
C GLY A 143 -13.17 14.68 -14.73
N ASP A 144 -12.09 13.93 -14.51
CA ASP A 144 -12.06 12.93 -13.46
C ASP A 144 -11.99 13.60 -12.08
N ARG A 145 -12.67 13.03 -11.08
CA ARG A 145 -12.55 13.52 -9.70
C ARG A 145 -11.15 13.27 -9.14
N HIS A 146 -10.54 12.14 -9.51
CA HIS A 146 -9.23 11.70 -9.02
C HIS A 146 -8.49 10.85 -10.04
N GLN A 147 -7.21 10.61 -9.77
CA GLN A 147 -6.36 9.65 -10.48
C GLN A 147 -5.57 8.83 -9.46
N PHE A 148 -5.30 7.58 -9.79
CA PHE A 148 -4.37 6.73 -9.05
C PHE A 148 -3.02 6.78 -9.76
N ARG A 149 -1.97 7.18 -9.05
CA ARG A 149 -0.59 7.15 -9.55
C ARG A 149 0.18 6.17 -8.72
N PHE A 150 0.79 5.17 -9.32
CA PHE A 150 1.51 4.17 -8.55
C PHE A 150 2.74 3.65 -9.27
N ILE A 151 3.66 3.13 -8.48
CA ILE A 151 4.86 2.46 -8.95
C ILE A 151 4.73 0.98 -8.62
N VAL A 152 5.08 0.12 -9.57
CA VAL A 152 5.22 -1.32 -9.38
C VAL A 152 6.67 -1.70 -9.62
N SER A 153 7.30 -2.35 -8.64
CA SER A 153 8.67 -2.85 -8.74
C SER A 153 8.72 -4.29 -8.24
N PRO A 154 8.64 -5.29 -9.13
CA PRO A 154 8.85 -6.68 -8.77
C PRO A 154 10.31 -6.92 -8.36
N GLU A 155 10.53 -7.84 -7.43
CA GLU A 155 11.88 -8.30 -7.07
C GLU A 155 12.52 -8.98 -8.28
N HIS A 156 13.79 -8.64 -8.57
CA HIS A 156 14.50 -9.10 -9.75
C HIS A 156 13.83 -8.71 -11.07
N ALA A 157 13.29 -7.49 -11.14
CA ALA A 157 12.72 -6.93 -12.36
C ALA A 157 13.68 -6.93 -13.57
N ASP A 158 14.99 -6.94 -13.32
CA ASP A 158 16.04 -7.09 -14.34
C ASP A 158 16.01 -8.45 -15.07
N GLN A 159 15.50 -9.48 -14.40
CA GLN A 159 15.31 -10.83 -14.96
C GLN A 159 13.99 -10.97 -15.73
N LEU A 160 13.07 -10.01 -15.59
CA LEU A 160 11.92 -9.95 -16.48
C LEU A 160 12.43 -9.50 -17.84
N GLU A 161 12.17 -10.29 -18.89
CA GLU A 161 12.54 -9.91 -20.25
C GLU A 161 11.76 -8.67 -20.69
N ASP A 162 10.48 -8.58 -20.27
CA ASP A 162 9.55 -7.54 -20.66
C ASP A 162 8.68 -7.04 -19.47
N LEU A 163 9.07 -5.90 -18.90
CA LEU A 163 8.30 -5.20 -17.85
C LEU A 163 6.95 -4.68 -18.34
N ARG A 164 6.84 -4.35 -19.63
CA ARG A 164 5.61 -3.86 -20.24
C ARG A 164 4.54 -4.94 -20.22
N THR A 165 4.89 -6.14 -20.69
CA THR A 165 3.96 -7.29 -20.67
C THR A 165 3.63 -7.72 -19.25
N TYR A 166 4.60 -7.75 -18.34
CA TYR A 166 4.34 -7.98 -16.92
C TYR A 166 3.31 -6.99 -16.35
N THR A 167 3.48 -5.69 -16.62
CA THR A 167 2.53 -4.65 -16.16
C THR A 167 1.15 -4.85 -16.78
N ARG A 168 1.05 -5.16 -18.07
CA ARG A 168 -0.25 -5.44 -18.72
C ARG A 168 -0.98 -6.60 -18.04
N HIS A 169 -0.28 -7.70 -17.74
CA HIS A 169 -0.87 -8.84 -17.04
C HIS A 169 -1.29 -8.49 -15.61
N LEU A 170 -0.52 -7.66 -14.90
CA LEU A 170 -0.93 -7.15 -13.59
C LEU A 170 -2.21 -6.30 -13.71
N MET A 171 -2.28 -5.41 -14.69
CA MET A 171 -3.46 -4.57 -14.92
C MET A 171 -4.69 -5.38 -15.29
N GLN A 172 -4.55 -6.46 -16.07
CA GLN A 172 -5.63 -7.40 -16.38
C GLN A 172 -6.14 -8.13 -15.13
N ARG A 173 -5.25 -8.56 -14.22
CA ARG A 173 -5.66 -9.14 -12.92
C ARG A 173 -6.42 -8.12 -12.08
N MET A 174 -5.97 -6.87 -12.09
CA MET A 174 -6.67 -5.78 -11.42
C MET A 174 -8.05 -5.52 -12.02
N GLU A 175 -8.20 -5.51 -13.35
CA GLU A 175 -9.50 -5.40 -14.02
C GLU A 175 -10.46 -6.52 -13.58
N ALA A 176 -9.98 -7.77 -13.52
CA ALA A 176 -10.76 -8.91 -13.06
C ALA A 176 -11.16 -8.79 -11.58
N ASP A 177 -10.22 -8.42 -10.70
CA ASP A 177 -10.49 -8.26 -9.26
C ASP A 177 -11.45 -7.09 -8.97
N LEU A 178 -11.38 -6.02 -9.77
CA LEU A 178 -12.21 -4.82 -9.61
C LEU A 178 -13.56 -4.93 -10.33
N GLY A 179 -13.70 -5.85 -11.29
CA GLY A 179 -14.91 -6.04 -12.08
C GLY A 179 -15.22 -4.84 -12.97
N THR A 180 -14.19 -4.28 -13.62
CA THR A 180 -14.28 -3.14 -14.54
C THR A 180 -13.05 -3.06 -15.41
N ARG A 181 -13.20 -2.51 -16.62
CA ARG A 181 -12.04 -2.09 -17.40
C ARG A 181 -11.37 -0.87 -16.77
N LEU A 182 -10.07 -0.73 -16.98
CA LEU A 182 -9.22 0.33 -16.45
C LEU A 182 -8.60 1.12 -17.62
N ASP A 183 -8.70 2.46 -17.57
CA ASP A 183 -8.03 3.38 -18.52
C ASP A 183 -6.75 3.92 -17.87
N TRP A 184 -5.59 3.48 -18.36
CA TRP A 184 -4.29 3.78 -17.78
C TRP A 184 -3.21 3.93 -18.85
N VAL A 185 -2.15 4.66 -18.47
CA VAL A 185 -0.88 4.70 -19.18
C VAL A 185 0.26 4.39 -18.23
N ALA A 186 1.35 3.83 -18.73
CA ALA A 186 2.52 3.49 -17.93
C ALA A 186 3.84 3.78 -18.66
N VAL A 187 4.91 3.94 -17.89
CA VAL A 187 6.28 4.10 -18.39
C VAL A 187 7.21 3.24 -17.53
N ASP A 188 8.06 2.44 -18.18
CA ASP A 188 9.08 1.63 -17.51
C ASP A 188 10.37 2.43 -17.31
N HIS A 189 11.01 2.23 -16.17
CA HIS A 189 12.24 2.90 -15.77
C HIS A 189 13.32 1.84 -15.52
N TRP A 190 14.29 1.74 -16.43
CA TRP A 190 15.42 0.78 -16.35
C TRP A 190 16.74 1.41 -15.89
N ASN A 191 16.82 2.74 -15.78
CA ASN A 191 18.00 3.50 -15.32
C ASN A 191 18.23 3.45 -13.80
N THR A 192 17.60 2.53 -13.08
CA THR A 192 17.72 2.46 -11.62
C THR A 192 18.12 1.06 -11.19
N ASP A 193 18.73 0.95 -10.01
CA ASP A 193 19.18 -0.35 -9.45
C ASP A 193 18.08 -1.42 -9.40
N ASN A 194 16.80 -1.03 -9.42
CA ASN A 194 15.68 -1.95 -9.53
C ASN A 194 14.70 -1.42 -10.59
N PRO A 195 14.65 -2.04 -11.79
CA PRO A 195 13.68 -1.68 -12.81
C PRO A 195 12.24 -1.65 -12.25
N HIS A 196 11.47 -0.65 -12.66
CA HIS A 196 10.12 -0.44 -12.14
C HIS A 196 9.24 0.31 -13.14
N THR A 197 7.93 0.22 -12.95
CA THR A 197 6.95 0.84 -13.84
C THR A 197 6.14 1.89 -13.09
N HIS A 198 6.07 3.09 -13.64
CA HIS A 198 5.14 4.13 -13.23
C HIS A 198 3.81 3.95 -13.98
N VAL A 199 2.70 3.90 -13.25
CA VAL A 199 1.34 3.77 -13.82
C VAL A 199 0.49 4.96 -13.40
N VAL A 200 -0.19 5.57 -14.36
CA VAL A 200 -1.23 6.58 -14.15
C VAL A 200 -2.56 5.97 -14.59
N LEU A 201 -3.43 5.69 -13.61
CA LEU A 201 -4.75 5.12 -13.79
C LEU A 201 -5.82 6.19 -13.54
N ARG A 202 -6.77 6.32 -14.46
CA ARG A 202 -7.90 7.23 -14.32
C ARG A 202 -8.81 6.85 -13.16
N GLY A 203 -9.48 7.85 -12.59
CA GLY A 203 -10.44 7.67 -11.51
C GLY A 203 -11.85 7.33 -11.98
N LYS A 204 -11.99 6.78 -13.19
CA LYS A 204 -13.27 6.43 -13.81
C LYS A 204 -13.32 4.95 -14.15
N ASP A 205 -14.49 4.37 -13.99
CA ASP A 205 -14.77 3.01 -14.45
C ASP A 205 -15.31 2.98 -15.88
N ASP A 206 -15.52 1.77 -16.39
CA ASP A 206 -16.02 1.53 -17.74
C ASP A 206 -17.47 1.98 -17.99
N THR A 207 -18.19 2.38 -16.94
CA THR A 207 -19.51 3.02 -17.03
C THR A 207 -19.43 4.55 -16.94
N GLY A 208 -18.23 5.12 -16.80
CA GLY A 208 -18.00 6.56 -16.61
C GLY A 208 -18.24 7.07 -15.18
N LYS A 209 -18.53 6.17 -14.23
CA LYS A 209 -18.67 6.50 -12.80
C LYS A 209 -17.30 6.55 -12.14
N ASP A 210 -17.24 7.16 -10.96
CA ASP A 210 -15.99 7.24 -10.22
C ASP A 210 -15.52 5.85 -9.77
N LEU A 211 -14.29 5.50 -10.16
CA LEU A 211 -13.63 4.27 -9.72
C LEU A 211 -13.21 4.40 -8.27
N ILE A 212 -13.90 3.69 -7.38
CA ILE A 212 -13.57 3.60 -5.96
C ILE A 212 -12.96 2.23 -5.70
N ILE A 213 -11.66 2.18 -5.43
CA ILE A 213 -10.94 0.95 -5.10
C ILE A 213 -10.88 0.81 -3.58
N SER A 214 -11.18 -0.38 -3.08
CA SER A 214 -11.14 -0.63 -1.63
C SER A 214 -9.75 -0.44 -1.05
N GLN A 215 -9.70 0.09 0.18
CA GLN A 215 -8.44 0.32 0.87
C GLN A 215 -7.65 -0.99 1.06
N GLU A 216 -8.33 -2.10 1.31
CA GLU A 216 -7.69 -3.42 1.48
C GLU A 216 -7.00 -3.86 0.17
N TYR A 217 -7.63 -3.60 -0.98
CA TYR A 217 -7.03 -3.89 -2.28
C TYR A 217 -5.82 -2.98 -2.57
N ILE A 218 -5.93 -1.66 -2.32
CA ILE A 218 -4.81 -0.71 -2.54
C ILE A 218 -3.61 -1.05 -1.65
N THR A 219 -3.84 -1.29 -0.36
CA THR A 219 -2.76 -1.43 0.64
C THR A 219 -2.09 -2.80 0.60
N ARG A 220 -2.81 -3.83 0.15
CA ARG A 220 -2.38 -5.22 0.19
C ARG A 220 -2.61 -5.94 -1.15
N GLY A 221 -3.85 -5.96 -1.66
CA GLY A 221 -4.23 -6.75 -2.84
C GLY A 221 -3.38 -6.50 -4.09
N MET A 222 -3.12 -5.23 -4.45
CA MET A 222 -2.28 -4.90 -5.60
C MET A 222 -0.85 -5.47 -5.48
N ARG A 223 -0.27 -5.40 -4.28
CA ARG A 223 1.08 -5.93 -4.02
C ARG A 223 1.08 -7.46 -4.09
N GLU A 224 0.07 -8.09 -3.53
CA GLU A 224 -0.04 -9.55 -3.55
C GLU A 224 -0.23 -10.08 -4.98
N ARG A 225 -1.05 -9.43 -5.81
CA ARG A 225 -1.17 -9.78 -7.24
C ARG A 225 0.13 -9.64 -8.00
N ALA A 226 0.88 -8.57 -7.75
CA ALA A 226 2.20 -8.38 -8.33
C ALA A 226 3.18 -9.50 -7.90
N MET A 227 3.16 -9.90 -6.62
CA MET A 227 3.99 -10.99 -6.11
C MET A 227 3.62 -12.36 -6.71
N GLU A 228 2.32 -12.65 -6.82
CA GLU A 228 1.81 -13.87 -7.46
C GLU A 228 2.29 -13.95 -8.90
N LEU A 229 2.06 -12.88 -9.68
CA LEU A 229 2.45 -12.81 -11.09
C LEU A 229 3.97 -12.93 -11.25
N ALA A 230 4.75 -12.24 -10.41
CA ALA A 230 6.21 -12.35 -10.45
C ALA A 230 6.69 -13.77 -10.12
N THR A 231 6.03 -14.45 -9.19
CA THR A 231 6.34 -15.85 -8.84
C THR A 231 5.99 -16.80 -9.97
N GLU A 232 4.90 -16.57 -10.69
CA GLU A 232 4.53 -17.37 -11.86
C GLU A 232 5.53 -17.21 -13.01
N TRP A 233 6.04 -15.99 -13.21
CA TRP A 233 6.97 -15.67 -14.29
C TRP A 233 8.41 -16.11 -14.03
N LEU A 234 8.92 -15.83 -12.82
CA LEU A 234 10.32 -16.07 -12.45
C LEU A 234 10.51 -17.34 -11.62
N GLY A 235 9.43 -18.07 -11.34
CA GLY A 235 9.43 -19.16 -10.37
C GLY A 235 9.58 -18.67 -8.92
N PRO A 236 9.46 -19.59 -7.93
CA PRO A 236 9.77 -19.30 -6.54
C PRO A 236 11.26 -19.00 -6.37
N ARG A 237 11.57 -18.15 -5.39
CA ARG A 237 12.93 -17.90 -4.92
C ARG A 237 13.54 -19.18 -4.36
N THR A 238 14.80 -19.40 -4.68
CA THR A 238 15.66 -20.40 -4.06
C THR A 238 16.05 -19.97 -2.64
N GLU A 239 16.43 -20.95 -1.81
CA GLU A 239 17.00 -20.65 -0.48
C GLU A 239 18.22 -19.72 -0.59
N LEU A 240 19.07 -19.91 -1.60
CA LEU A 240 20.25 -19.07 -1.81
C LEU A 240 19.89 -17.61 -2.10
N GLU A 241 18.88 -17.36 -2.95
CA GLU A 241 18.39 -15.99 -3.20
C GLU A 241 17.83 -15.35 -1.93
N ILE A 242 17.05 -16.11 -1.14
CA ILE A 242 16.51 -15.63 0.13
C ILE A 242 17.64 -15.26 1.09
N GLN A 243 18.65 -16.12 1.25
CA GLN A 243 19.80 -15.87 2.11
C GLN A 243 20.60 -14.64 1.65
N ARG A 244 20.84 -14.48 0.35
CA ARG A 244 21.51 -13.30 -0.22
C ARG A 244 20.73 -12.01 0.02
N THR A 245 19.40 -12.05 -0.07
CA THR A 245 18.55 -10.90 0.25
C THR A 245 18.61 -10.55 1.73
N LEU A 246 18.50 -11.55 2.62
CA LEU A 246 18.60 -11.33 4.07
C LEU A 246 19.99 -10.83 4.48
N ALA A 247 21.06 -11.35 3.88
CA ALA A 247 22.43 -10.86 4.11
C ALA A 247 22.58 -9.37 3.78
N ARG A 248 21.98 -8.91 2.68
CA ARG A 248 21.95 -7.48 2.31
C ARG A 248 21.14 -6.63 3.29
N GLU A 249 20.13 -7.19 3.96
CA GLU A 249 19.33 -6.47 4.95
C GLU A 249 20.09 -6.17 6.24
N VAL A 250 21.14 -6.94 6.57
CA VAL A 250 21.92 -6.78 7.82
C VAL A 250 22.44 -5.35 7.95
N GLU A 251 23.07 -4.81 6.90
CA GLU A 251 23.75 -3.51 6.96
C GLU A 251 22.82 -2.30 6.66
N GLN A 252 21.61 -2.55 6.17
CA GLN A 252 20.73 -1.50 5.68
C GLN A 252 20.20 -0.55 6.76
N GLU A 253 20.28 0.75 6.51
CA GLU A 253 19.77 1.79 7.42
C GLU A 253 18.27 2.05 7.19
N ARG A 254 17.48 0.98 7.18
CA ARG A 254 16.02 1.04 7.06
C ARG A 254 15.35 -0.12 7.76
N TRP A 255 14.04 -0.06 7.95
CA TRP A 255 13.27 -1.15 8.53
C TRP A 255 13.18 -2.34 7.57
N THR A 256 13.65 -3.50 8.00
CA THR A 256 13.84 -4.71 7.18
C THR A 256 12.96 -5.88 7.63
N SER A 257 13.11 -7.05 6.99
CA SER A 257 12.45 -8.27 7.46
C SER A 257 13.16 -8.90 8.66
N LEU A 258 14.48 -8.74 8.77
CA LEU A 258 15.23 -9.14 9.97
C LEU A 258 14.71 -8.41 11.22
N ASP A 259 14.44 -7.10 11.12
CA ASP A 259 13.91 -6.32 12.26
C ASP A 259 12.53 -6.80 12.72
N ARG A 260 11.66 -7.19 11.77
CA ARG A 260 10.35 -7.80 12.08
C ARG A 260 10.50 -9.15 12.78
N THR A 261 11.47 -9.96 12.37
CA THR A 261 11.80 -11.20 13.08
C THR A 261 12.29 -10.89 14.49
N LEU A 262 13.24 -9.98 14.66
CA LEU A 262 13.73 -9.57 16.00
C LEU A 262 12.59 -9.10 16.91
N GLN A 263 11.70 -8.25 16.40
CA GLN A 263 10.53 -7.76 17.13
C GLN A 263 9.57 -8.88 17.51
N ARG A 264 9.36 -9.88 16.63
CA ARG A 264 8.48 -11.02 16.90
C ARG A 264 9.07 -11.97 17.96
N GLU A 265 10.38 -12.17 17.94
CA GLU A 265 11.07 -13.04 18.90
C GLU A 265 11.40 -12.35 20.23
N ALA A 266 11.16 -11.03 20.33
CA ALA A 266 11.36 -10.27 21.55
C ALA A 266 10.31 -10.65 22.62
N VAL A 267 10.77 -10.82 23.86
CA VAL A 267 9.90 -11.04 25.03
C VAL A 267 10.11 -9.86 25.97
N GLU A 268 9.04 -9.15 26.31
CA GLU A 268 9.10 -7.93 27.14
C GLU A 268 10.07 -6.87 26.59
N GLY A 269 10.21 -6.78 25.26
CA GLY A 269 11.13 -5.86 24.58
C GLY A 269 12.59 -6.33 24.54
N LEU A 270 12.90 -7.50 25.10
CA LEU A 270 14.24 -8.10 25.12
C LEU A 270 14.37 -9.22 24.08
N VAL A 271 15.44 -9.15 23.31
CA VAL A 271 15.84 -10.17 22.34
C VAL A 271 17.00 -10.97 22.92
N LYS A 272 16.78 -12.26 23.18
CA LYS A 272 17.79 -13.19 23.68
C LYS A 272 18.42 -13.95 22.51
N ILE A 273 19.73 -13.88 22.33
CA ILE A 273 20.45 -14.54 21.23
C ILE A 273 20.25 -16.06 21.26
N GLU A 274 20.07 -16.67 22.43
CA GLU A 274 19.76 -18.09 22.57
C GLU A 274 18.45 -18.50 21.87
N ARG A 275 17.47 -17.59 21.74
CA ARG A 275 16.23 -17.87 21.00
C ARG A 275 16.48 -18.20 19.54
N PHE A 276 17.55 -17.69 18.95
CA PHE A 276 17.89 -17.99 17.56
C PHE A 276 18.48 -19.39 17.37
N ASN A 277 18.64 -20.19 18.44
CA ASN A 277 18.97 -21.62 18.35
C ASN A 277 17.73 -22.49 18.05
N ASP A 278 16.52 -21.92 18.04
CA ASP A 278 15.31 -22.64 17.60
C ASP A 278 15.52 -23.15 16.15
N PRO A 279 15.18 -24.42 15.84
CA PRO A 279 15.30 -24.97 14.48
C PRO A 279 14.70 -24.09 13.38
N LYS A 280 13.64 -23.32 13.67
CA LYS A 280 13.00 -22.39 12.73
C LYS A 280 13.85 -21.18 12.39
N LEU A 281 14.72 -20.75 13.31
CA LEU A 281 15.56 -19.56 13.19
C LEU A 281 17.03 -19.92 12.92
N GLN A 282 17.41 -21.18 13.08
CA GLN A 282 18.79 -21.64 12.96
C GLN A 282 19.46 -21.19 11.65
N ARG A 283 18.73 -21.23 10.52
CA ARG A 283 19.23 -20.76 9.22
C ARG A 283 19.47 -19.25 9.15
N GLN A 284 18.76 -18.46 9.96
CA GLN A 284 18.85 -17.01 10.01
C GLN A 284 19.69 -16.50 11.19
N ARG A 285 20.17 -17.39 12.07
CA ARG A 285 20.83 -17.04 13.33
C ARG A 285 21.93 -15.99 13.14
N LEU A 286 22.86 -16.23 12.24
CA LEU A 286 23.98 -15.32 11.99
C LEU A 286 23.52 -13.96 11.47
N LEU A 287 22.47 -13.93 10.64
CA LEU A 287 21.91 -12.70 10.09
C LEU A 287 21.17 -11.87 11.15
N LEU A 288 20.45 -12.53 12.05
CA LEU A 288 19.75 -11.88 13.17
C LEU A 288 20.75 -11.31 14.19
N VAL A 289 21.82 -12.05 14.51
CA VAL A 289 22.90 -11.57 15.37
C VAL A 289 23.61 -10.38 14.73
N GLY A 290 24.01 -10.48 13.46
CA GLY A 290 24.63 -9.38 12.73
C GLY A 290 23.73 -8.15 12.67
N ARG A 291 22.42 -8.34 12.47
CA ARG A 291 21.45 -7.25 12.47
C ARG A 291 21.33 -6.58 13.84
N LEU A 292 21.24 -7.34 14.93
CA LEU A 292 21.26 -6.77 16.29
C LEU A 292 22.52 -5.94 16.54
N GLN A 293 23.68 -6.45 16.14
CA GLN A 293 24.95 -5.70 16.25
C GLN A 293 24.93 -4.42 15.42
N ARG A 294 24.33 -4.44 14.22
CA ARG A 294 24.13 -3.23 13.42
C ARG A 294 23.23 -2.22 14.14
N LEU A 295 22.11 -2.67 14.71
CA LEU A 295 21.22 -1.81 15.50
C LEU A 295 21.92 -1.20 16.72
N GLN A 296 22.78 -1.97 17.40
CA GLN A 296 23.61 -1.46 18.50
C GLN A 296 24.58 -0.37 18.05
N ARG A 297 25.29 -0.57 16.93
CA ARG A 297 26.18 0.46 16.35
C ARG A 297 25.44 1.73 15.95
N MET A 298 24.17 1.61 15.57
CA MET A 298 23.29 2.74 15.26
C MET A 298 22.67 3.38 16.51
N GLY A 299 22.93 2.84 17.71
CA GLY A 299 22.33 3.31 18.95
C GLY A 299 20.84 3.02 19.08
N LEU A 300 20.31 2.02 18.35
CA LEU A 300 18.90 1.60 18.34
C LEU A 300 18.64 0.32 19.14
N ALA A 301 19.68 -0.27 19.70
CA ALA A 301 19.61 -1.40 20.61
C ALA A 301 20.75 -1.33 21.62
N THR A 302 20.57 -1.94 22.79
CA THR A 302 21.59 -1.99 23.85
C THR A 302 21.70 -3.39 24.40
N GLU A 303 22.93 -3.90 24.55
CA GLU A 303 23.15 -5.13 25.31
C GLU A 303 22.95 -4.85 26.80
N THR A 304 21.94 -5.47 27.39
CA THR A 304 21.62 -5.30 28.82
C THR A 304 22.45 -6.26 29.67
N GLN A 305 22.71 -7.46 29.15
CA GLN A 305 23.52 -8.53 29.70
C GLN A 305 24.06 -9.37 28.54
N PRO A 306 25.16 -10.12 28.72
CA PRO A 306 25.71 -10.97 27.68
C PRO A 306 24.63 -11.82 26.98
N GLY A 307 24.47 -11.63 25.66
CA GLY A 307 23.50 -12.37 24.85
C GLY A 307 22.05 -11.90 24.95
N THR A 308 21.77 -10.79 25.65
CA THR A 308 20.42 -10.21 25.78
C THR A 308 20.42 -8.72 25.42
N CYS A 309 19.74 -8.39 24.33
CA CYS A 309 19.66 -7.03 23.80
C CYS A 309 18.25 -6.44 23.98
N ALA A 310 18.15 -5.21 24.49
CA ALA A 310 16.93 -4.42 24.41
C ALA A 310 16.91 -3.63 23.09
N VAL A 311 15.89 -3.83 22.27
CA VAL A 311 15.66 -2.99 21.08
C VAL A 311 14.87 -1.75 21.53
N HIS A 312 15.34 -0.56 21.19
CA HIS A 312 14.73 0.67 21.66
C HIS A 312 13.33 0.87 21.07
N ALA A 313 12.44 1.52 21.82
CA ALA A 313 11.04 1.67 21.44
C ALA A 313 10.86 2.47 20.14
N GLU A 314 11.78 3.40 19.87
CA GLU A 314 11.84 4.27 18.69
C GLU A 314 12.58 3.64 17.50
N ALA A 315 13.17 2.44 17.64
CA ALA A 315 13.98 1.82 16.60
C ALA A 315 13.19 1.66 15.30
N GLU A 316 11.94 1.18 15.38
CA GLU A 316 11.09 1.01 14.19
C GLU A 316 10.79 2.34 13.50
N SER A 317 10.34 3.36 14.24
CA SER A 317 10.05 4.68 13.67
C SER A 317 11.29 5.32 13.05
N THR A 318 12.44 5.19 13.71
CA THR A 318 13.71 5.76 13.25
C THR A 318 14.15 5.08 11.95
N LEU A 319 14.16 3.74 11.90
CA LEU A 319 14.54 2.99 10.71
C LEU A 319 13.57 3.22 9.54
N ARG A 320 12.27 3.41 9.80
CA ARG A 320 11.31 3.79 8.75
C ARG A 320 11.61 5.19 8.21
N ALA A 321 11.84 6.17 9.07
CA ALA A 321 12.19 7.53 8.67
C ALA A 321 13.53 7.60 7.91
N MET A 322 14.54 6.84 8.34
CA MET A 322 15.82 6.73 7.62
C MET A 322 15.62 6.13 6.23
N GLY A 323 14.81 5.06 6.12
CA GLY A 323 14.45 4.46 4.84
C GLY A 323 13.72 5.43 3.91
N GLU A 324 12.75 6.18 4.43
CA GLU A 324 12.02 7.20 3.66
C GLU A 324 12.95 8.30 3.17
N ARG A 325 13.85 8.81 4.02
CA ARG A 325 14.86 9.80 3.60
C ARG A 325 15.78 9.25 2.53
N GLY A 326 16.27 8.02 2.67
CA GLY A 326 17.11 7.37 1.65
C GLY A 326 16.38 7.16 0.33
N ASP A 327 15.08 6.90 0.36
CA ASP A 327 14.22 6.82 -0.82
C ASP A 327 14.02 8.22 -1.45
N ILE A 328 13.75 9.25 -0.64
CA ILE A 328 13.58 10.64 -1.11
C ILE A 328 14.87 11.17 -1.72
N ILE A 329 16.02 10.99 -1.06
CA ILE A 329 17.33 11.43 -1.57
C ILE A 329 17.62 10.74 -2.90
N ARG A 330 17.36 9.44 -3.02
CA ARG A 330 17.47 8.74 -4.31
C ARG A 330 16.47 9.23 -5.36
N THR A 331 15.36 9.82 -4.96
CA THR A 331 14.39 10.43 -5.90
C THR A 331 14.74 11.90 -6.22
N MET A 332 15.49 12.60 -5.36
CA MET A 332 15.86 14.02 -5.52
C MET A 332 17.25 14.25 -6.10
N GLN A 333 18.19 13.31 -5.94
CA GLN A 333 19.50 13.32 -6.63
C GLN A 333 19.41 12.75 -8.05
N ARG A 334 18.19 12.63 -8.59
CA ARG A 334 17.88 12.19 -9.95
C ARG A 334 17.43 13.38 -10.76
#